data_AF-A0A6A6A838-F1
#
_entry.id   AF-A0A6A6A838-F1
#
_cell.length_a   1.000
_cell.length_b   1.000
_cell.length_c   1.000
_cell.angle_alpha   90.00
_cell.angle_beta   90.00
_cell.angle_gamma   90.00
#
_symmetry.space_group_name_H-M   'P 1'
#
loop_
_entity.id
_entity.type
_entity.pdbx_description
1 polymer ?
#
loop_
_entity_poly.entity_id
_entity_poly.type
_entity_poly.pdbx_seq_one_letter_code
_entity_poly.pdbx_strand_id
1 'polypeptide(L)'
;MFNLRSIILVVVSYVVIPRLTFLPQNVHSLLIMFGPFIIPRIFDWINVARASARSVPVRPTPPRVKNALNLLFVATVVCVVLSLSRFAPENIFLQTQSHIRTEVSVLFARLRHLRPLTAEDDALRTKFGGSARNKLLYLVYGPDTLLNCGWCGTANGNDQQDYFLYSLPKIVTPHIFQFLVLGLATSSLVGSEGSRFRTHATIMGISALIVETWFMATYDITTNKRAKFVQDIDSVYWRVRFLRYIVFALQDIALALVLWATSTNRWLAMPVNIAERIEMSSRQAEETLNKLRGLGLLTNSVNRDSALRGVREEYWRTEGQVMADTVQDEAVTEQINKVVSKMDFSSLEGRVSEVADGILRSIDGMRQAGSAGHINQASASAVES
;
A
#
# COMPACT_ATOMS: atom_id res chain seq x y z
N MET A 1 -11.68 18.65 -29.43
CA MET A 1 -12.55 18.06 -28.38
C MET A 1 -11.76 18.03 -27.08
N PHE A 2 -12.07 18.89 -26.11
CA PHE A 2 -11.38 18.88 -24.82
C PHE A 2 -11.74 17.60 -24.07
N ASN A 3 -10.75 16.75 -23.83
CA ASN A 3 -10.94 15.52 -23.06
C ASN A 3 -11.30 15.92 -21.62
N LEU A 4 -12.33 15.30 -21.03
CA LEU A 4 -12.80 15.59 -19.66
C LEU A 4 -11.63 15.55 -18.65
N ARG A 5 -10.63 14.72 -18.95
CA ARG A 5 -9.37 14.59 -18.22
C ARG A 5 -8.54 15.88 -18.18
N SER A 6 -8.46 16.61 -19.29
CA SER A 6 -7.76 17.90 -19.37
C SER A 6 -8.50 18.99 -18.59
N ILE A 7 -9.84 18.95 -18.57
CA ILE A 7 -10.65 19.89 -17.79
C ILE A 7 -10.45 19.66 -16.28
N ILE A 8 -10.48 18.40 -15.83
CA ILE A 8 -10.23 18.05 -14.43
C ILE A 8 -8.80 18.44 -13.99
N LEU A 9 -7.80 18.21 -14.86
CA LEU A 9 -6.41 18.62 -14.61
C LEU A 9 -6.26 20.13 -14.42
N VAL A 10 -6.91 20.91 -15.28
CA VAL A 10 -6.89 22.38 -15.17
C VAL A 10 -7.60 22.83 -13.91
N VAL A 11 -8.76 22.26 -13.57
CA VAL A 11 -9.51 22.64 -12.35
C VAL A 11 -8.73 22.27 -11.09
N VAL A 12 -8.15 21.07 -11.00
CA VAL A 12 -7.34 20.67 -9.84
C VAL A 12 -6.09 21.56 -9.72
N SER A 13 -5.40 21.81 -10.83
CA SER A 13 -4.15 22.58 -10.81
C SER A 13 -4.35 24.07 -10.56
N TYR A 14 -5.44 24.67 -11.06
CA TYR A 14 -5.68 26.12 -10.99
C TYR A 14 -6.74 26.56 -9.96
N VAL A 15 -7.52 25.64 -9.39
CA VAL A 15 -8.58 25.98 -8.41
C VAL A 15 -8.33 25.34 -7.05
N VAL A 16 -7.87 24.08 -7.03
CA VAL A 16 -7.67 23.35 -5.77
C VAL A 16 -6.31 23.64 -5.16
N ILE A 17 -5.22 23.51 -5.94
CA ILE A 17 -3.85 23.76 -5.46
C ILE A 17 -3.69 25.18 -4.85
N PRO A 18 -4.19 26.27 -5.49
CA PRO A 18 -4.08 27.63 -4.94
C PRO A 18 -4.81 27.86 -3.61
N ARG A 19 -5.78 27.01 -3.28
CA ARG A 19 -6.59 27.12 -2.06
C ARG A 19 -6.06 26.28 -0.90
N LEU A 20 -4.97 25.52 -1.09
CA LEU A 20 -4.28 24.79 -0.03
C LEU A 20 -3.35 25.74 0.75
N THR A 21 -3.94 26.72 1.44
CA THR A 21 -3.22 27.78 2.18
C THR A 21 -2.46 27.28 3.42
N PHE A 22 -2.59 26.01 3.77
CA PHE A 22 -1.88 25.39 4.89
C PHE A 22 -0.44 24.94 4.53
N LEU A 23 -0.06 24.97 3.26
CA LEU A 23 1.27 24.54 2.80
C LEU A 23 2.28 25.70 2.81
N PRO A 24 3.55 25.47 3.18
CA PRO A 24 4.61 26.47 3.05
C PRO A 24 4.74 26.97 1.61
N GLN A 25 4.99 28.27 1.45
CA GLN A 25 4.99 28.98 0.16
C GLN A 25 5.91 28.33 -0.91
N ASN A 26 7.01 27.72 -0.47
CA ASN A 26 7.96 27.01 -1.35
C ASN A 26 7.37 25.74 -1.95
N VAL A 27 6.55 25.00 -1.18
CA VAL A 27 5.89 23.77 -1.65
C VAL A 27 4.74 24.12 -2.59
N HIS A 28 4.03 25.21 -2.30
CA HIS A 28 2.95 25.71 -3.14
C HIS A 28 3.43 26.07 -4.55
N SER A 29 4.54 26.80 -4.66
CA SER A 29 5.17 27.14 -5.95
C SER A 29 5.61 25.91 -6.73
N LEU A 30 6.15 24.90 -6.04
CA LEU A 30 6.60 23.66 -6.65
C LEU A 30 5.41 22.81 -7.14
N LEU A 31 4.31 22.77 -6.37
CA LEU A 31 3.09 22.04 -6.74
C LEU A 31 2.38 22.67 -7.94
N ILE A 32 2.38 24.00 -8.06
CA ILE A 32 1.82 24.71 -9.22
C ILE A 32 2.66 24.46 -10.47
N MET A 33 3.99 24.47 -10.34
CA MET A 33 4.90 24.30 -11.48
C MET A 33 4.90 22.85 -11.99
N PHE A 34 4.95 21.87 -11.10
CA PHE A 34 5.06 20.45 -11.48
C PHE A 34 3.73 19.70 -11.48
N GLY A 35 2.68 20.23 -10.86
CA GLY A 35 1.34 19.64 -10.81
C GLY A 35 0.79 19.21 -12.17
N PRO A 36 0.81 20.08 -13.20
CA PRO A 36 0.31 19.74 -14.54
C PRO A 36 1.04 18.56 -15.19
N PHE A 37 2.30 18.29 -14.80
CA PHE A 37 3.13 17.25 -15.38
C PHE A 37 3.09 15.94 -14.59
N ILE A 38 2.99 16.04 -13.26
CA ILE A 38 2.96 14.89 -12.35
C ILE A 38 1.56 14.25 -12.30
N ILE A 39 0.50 15.05 -12.23
CA ILE A 39 -0.88 14.55 -12.09
C ILE A 39 -1.28 13.61 -13.25
N PRO A 40 -1.08 13.90 -14.54
CA PRO A 40 -1.50 13.00 -15.61
C PRO A 40 -0.79 11.64 -15.54
N ARG A 41 0.52 11.63 -15.24
CA ARG A 41 1.31 10.39 -15.06
C ARG A 41 0.82 9.55 -13.91
N ILE A 42 0.50 10.17 -12.76
CA ILE A 42 -0.08 9.46 -11.62
C ILE A 42 -1.42 8.81 -12.02
N PHE A 43 -2.29 9.54 -12.73
CA PHE A 43 -3.55 8.98 -13.22
C PHE A 43 -3.35 7.84 -14.23
N ASP A 44 -2.37 7.94 -15.13
CA ASP A 44 -2.05 6.85 -16.07
C ASP A 44 -1.58 5.60 -15.31
N TRP A 45 -0.69 5.77 -14.33
CA TRP A 45 -0.22 4.66 -13.49
C TRP A 45 -1.35 4.00 -12.71
N ILE A 46 -2.26 4.80 -12.14
CA ILE A 46 -3.45 4.30 -11.44
C ILE A 46 -4.37 3.55 -12.40
N ASN A 47 -4.58 4.06 -13.61
CA ASN A 47 -5.46 3.45 -14.60
C ASN A 47 -4.88 2.13 -15.12
N VAL A 48 -3.58 2.08 -15.41
CA VAL A 48 -2.87 0.84 -15.80
C VAL A 48 -2.92 -0.19 -14.67
N ALA A 49 -2.66 0.24 -13.43
CA ALA A 49 -2.71 -0.64 -12.26
C ALA A 49 -4.13 -1.12 -11.91
N ARG A 50 -5.18 -0.37 -12.25
CA ARG A 50 -6.58 -0.81 -12.16
C ARG A 50 -6.97 -1.75 -13.29
N ALA A 51 -6.48 -1.50 -14.51
CA ALA A 51 -6.76 -2.34 -15.66
C ALA A 51 -6.22 -3.77 -15.45
N SER A 52 -5.02 -3.91 -14.87
CA SER A 52 -4.46 -5.22 -14.51
C SER A 52 -5.23 -5.92 -13.37
N ALA A 53 -5.84 -5.16 -12.46
CA ALA A 53 -6.63 -5.73 -11.36
C ALA A 53 -7.99 -6.30 -11.81
N ARG A 54 -8.56 -5.85 -12.93
CA ARG A 54 -9.85 -6.34 -13.42
C ARG A 54 -9.83 -7.80 -13.90
N SER A 55 -8.67 -8.32 -14.27
CA SER A 55 -8.53 -9.68 -14.79
C SER A 55 -8.32 -10.74 -13.71
N VAL A 56 -8.20 -10.34 -12.44
CA VAL A 56 -7.94 -11.24 -11.30
C VAL A 56 -9.06 -11.10 -10.27
N PRO A 57 -9.67 -12.20 -9.81
CA PRO A 57 -10.73 -12.14 -8.82
C PRO A 57 -10.22 -11.57 -7.48
N VAL A 58 -11.08 -10.77 -6.83
CA VAL A 58 -10.82 -10.23 -5.49
C VAL A 58 -10.79 -11.40 -4.50
N ARG A 59 -9.70 -11.49 -3.73
CA ARG A 59 -9.53 -12.53 -2.70
C ARG A 59 -9.61 -11.93 -1.30
N PRO A 60 -10.03 -12.71 -0.28
CA PRO A 60 -9.92 -12.28 1.11
C PRO A 60 -8.44 -12.06 1.51
N THR A 61 -8.22 -11.23 2.51
CA THR A 61 -6.88 -10.87 2.97
C THR A 61 -6.17 -12.10 3.54
N PRO A 62 -4.96 -12.46 3.07
CA PRO A 62 -4.21 -13.59 3.62
C PRO A 62 -3.94 -13.40 5.12
N PRO A 63 -3.97 -14.48 5.93
CA PRO A 63 -3.86 -14.37 7.39
C PRO A 63 -2.54 -13.76 7.85
N ARG A 64 -1.43 -14.02 7.13
CA ARG A 64 -0.11 -13.42 7.42
C ARG A 64 -0.09 -11.91 7.16
N VAL A 65 -0.76 -11.46 6.11
CA VAL A 65 -0.91 -10.02 5.81
C VAL A 65 -1.79 -9.35 6.84
N LYS A 66 -2.83 -10.02 7.35
CA LYS A 66 -3.65 -9.50 8.46
C LYS A 66 -2.80 -9.21 9.70
N ASN A 67 -1.85 -10.06 10.05
CA ASN A 67 -0.94 -9.81 11.17
C ASN A 67 -0.05 -8.58 10.94
N ALA A 68 0.47 -8.41 9.71
CA ALA A 68 1.24 -7.22 9.34
C ALA A 68 0.38 -5.94 9.39
N LEU A 69 -0.87 -6.00 8.93
CA LEU A 69 -1.81 -4.88 9.02
C LEU A 69 -2.14 -4.53 10.47
N ASN A 70 -2.32 -5.52 11.34
CA ASN A 70 -2.52 -5.30 12.77
C ASN A 70 -1.29 -4.64 13.42
N LEU A 71 -0.07 -5.08 13.06
CA LEU A 71 1.17 -4.46 13.54
C LEU A 71 1.25 -2.99 13.12
N LEU A 72 1.02 -2.68 11.84
CA LEU A 72 1.03 -1.31 11.33
C LEU A 72 -0.07 -0.46 11.96
N PHE A 73 -1.24 -1.04 12.22
CA PHE A 73 -2.32 -0.34 12.92
C PHE A 73 -1.93 0.03 14.35
N VAL A 74 -1.38 -0.92 15.11
CA VAL A 74 -0.90 -0.65 16.48
C VAL A 74 0.21 0.39 16.46
N ALA A 75 1.17 0.29 15.54
CA ALA A 75 2.25 1.27 15.39
C ALA A 75 1.72 2.67 15.06
N THR A 76 0.72 2.76 14.17
CA THR A 76 0.03 4.02 13.83
C THR A 76 -0.62 4.62 15.07
N VAL A 77 -1.38 3.82 15.84
CA VAL A 77 -2.06 4.28 17.07
C VAL A 77 -1.03 4.78 18.08
N VAL A 78 0.06 4.04 18.30
CA VAL A 78 1.15 4.44 19.20
C VAL A 78 1.77 5.76 18.74
N CYS A 79 2.08 5.92 17.46
CA CYS A 79 2.62 7.16 16.92
C CYS A 79 1.66 8.34 17.10
N VAL A 80 0.37 8.15 16.81
CA VAL A 80 -0.65 9.20 17.01
C VAL A 80 -0.74 9.58 18.49
N VAL A 81 -0.75 8.60 19.40
CA VAL A 81 -0.76 8.85 20.86
C VAL A 81 0.50 9.59 21.30
N LEU A 82 1.68 9.19 20.83
CA LEU A 82 2.95 9.84 21.16
C LEU A 82 3.09 11.25 20.56
N SER A 83 2.30 11.58 19.53
CA SER A 83 2.24 12.93 18.97
C SER A 83 1.44 13.91 19.85
N LEU A 84 0.62 13.41 20.79
CA LEU A 84 -0.14 14.25 21.71
C LEU A 84 0.79 15.01 22.67
N SER A 85 0.43 16.26 22.96
CA SER A 85 1.18 17.16 23.84
C SER A 85 1.38 16.62 25.25
N ARG A 86 0.51 15.73 25.74
CA ARG A 86 0.60 15.10 27.06
C ARG A 86 1.85 14.23 27.25
N PHE A 87 2.38 13.68 26.16
CA PHE A 87 3.59 12.86 26.21
C PHE A 87 4.86 13.66 25.92
N ALA A 88 4.72 14.92 25.50
CA ALA A 88 5.83 15.84 25.31
C ALA A 88 6.21 16.50 26.64
N PRO A 89 7.50 16.80 26.87
CA PRO A 89 7.88 17.59 28.03
C PRO A 89 7.25 18.98 27.95
N GLU A 90 7.09 19.60 29.11
CA GLU A 90 6.47 20.92 29.20
C GLU A 90 7.29 22.00 28.50
N ASN A 91 6.64 22.85 27.70
CA ASN A 91 7.25 24.06 27.17
C ASN A 91 6.98 25.25 28.10
N ILE A 92 8.01 25.66 28.85
CA ILE A 92 7.91 26.70 29.88
C ILE A 92 7.50 28.05 29.28
N PHE A 93 7.95 28.39 28.07
CA PHE A 93 7.61 29.66 27.41
C PHE A 93 6.13 29.72 26.98
N LEU A 94 5.61 28.60 26.45
CA LEU A 94 4.19 28.51 26.08
C LEU A 94 3.29 28.45 27.32
N GLN A 95 3.66 27.73 28.37
CA GLN A 95 2.84 27.65 29.59
C GLN A 95 2.76 28.99 30.32
N THR A 96 3.90 29.68 30.48
CA THR A 96 3.95 30.97 31.17
C THR A 96 3.58 32.16 30.30
N GLN A 97 3.25 31.93 29.02
CA GLN A 97 3.01 32.98 28.01
C GLN A 97 4.10 34.06 28.04
N SER A 98 5.35 33.64 28.16
CA SER A 98 6.50 34.53 28.33
C SER A 98 7.34 34.62 27.06
N HIS A 99 7.87 35.81 26.81
CA HIS A 99 8.72 36.05 25.67
C HIS A 99 10.15 35.52 25.89
N ILE A 100 10.91 35.25 24.83
CA ILE A 100 12.28 34.73 24.93
C ILE A 100 13.23 35.67 25.70
N ARG A 101 12.93 36.98 25.67
CA ARG A 101 13.69 38.04 26.37
C ARG A 101 13.29 38.23 27.84
N THR A 102 12.21 37.59 28.30
CA THR A 102 11.77 37.71 29.69
C THR A 102 12.88 37.28 30.64
N GLU A 103 13.10 38.07 31.69
CA GLU A 103 14.12 37.80 32.70
C GLU A 103 13.87 36.43 33.36
N VAL A 104 14.95 35.73 33.72
CA VAL A 104 14.87 34.37 34.27
C VAL A 104 14.10 34.36 35.60
N SER A 105 14.33 35.36 36.45
CA SER A 105 13.63 35.54 37.74
C SER A 105 12.10 35.61 37.54
N VAL A 106 11.65 36.44 36.58
CA VAL A 106 10.23 36.62 36.25
C VAL A 106 9.63 35.37 35.62
N LEU A 107 10.36 34.69 34.74
CA LEU A 107 9.90 33.45 34.09
C LEU A 107 9.59 32.36 35.13
N PHE A 108 10.51 32.12 36.06
CA PHE A 108 10.33 31.11 37.10
C PHE A 108 9.39 31.55 38.22
N ALA A 109 9.24 32.86 38.48
CA ALA A 109 8.18 33.37 39.35
C ALA A 109 6.79 33.08 38.77
N ARG A 110 6.59 33.29 37.46
CA ARG A 110 5.35 32.92 36.77
C ARG A 110 5.11 31.41 36.77
N LEU A 111 6.15 30.61 36.52
CA LEU A 111 6.05 29.15 36.59
C LEU A 111 5.65 28.68 37.99
N ARG A 112 6.21 29.29 39.04
CA ARG A 112 5.86 29.02 40.45
C ARG A 112 4.39 29.29 40.77
N HIS A 113 3.77 30.25 40.09
CA HIS A 113 2.34 30.53 40.24
C HIS A 113 1.46 29.48 39.57
N LEU A 114 1.94 28.78 38.53
CA LEU A 114 1.19 27.72 37.84
C LEU A 114 1.32 26.37 38.54
N ARG A 115 2.53 26.04 39.03
CA ARG A 115 2.81 24.78 39.72
C ARG A 115 4.04 24.90 40.64
N PRO A 116 4.19 24.02 41.65
CA PRO A 116 5.43 23.95 42.42
C PRO A 116 6.63 23.64 41.51
N LEU A 117 7.78 24.26 41.81
CA LEU A 117 9.02 24.05 41.06
C LEU A 117 9.58 22.67 41.38
N THR A 118 10.01 21.95 40.35
CA THR A 118 10.73 20.69 40.47
C THR A 118 12.24 20.94 40.53
N ALA A 119 13.01 19.92 40.95
CA ALA A 119 14.47 19.99 40.93
C ALA A 119 15.03 20.25 39.52
N GLU A 120 14.35 19.76 38.48
CA GLU A 120 14.68 20.04 37.08
C GLU A 120 14.47 21.52 36.73
N ASP A 121 13.41 22.15 37.25
CA ASP A 121 13.15 23.57 37.02
C ASP A 121 14.22 24.45 37.67
N ASP A 122 14.68 24.10 38.88
CA ASP A 122 15.76 24.81 39.55
C ASP A 122 17.09 24.66 38.79
N ALA A 123 17.38 23.46 38.26
CA ALA A 123 18.52 23.24 37.38
C ALA A 123 18.41 24.05 36.08
N LEU A 124 17.24 24.12 35.46
CA LEU A 124 17.00 24.95 34.27
C LEU A 124 17.16 26.44 34.60
N ARG A 125 16.72 26.88 35.78
CA ARG A 125 16.87 28.27 36.23
C ARG A 125 18.33 28.68 36.30
N THR A 126 19.19 27.85 36.88
CA THR A 126 20.63 28.13 36.92
C THR A 126 21.25 28.19 35.53
N LYS A 127 20.90 27.25 34.64
CA LYS A 127 21.37 27.23 33.25
C LYS A 127 20.90 28.46 32.45
N PHE A 128 19.65 28.89 32.61
CA PHE A 128 19.14 30.09 31.93
C PHE A 128 19.78 31.38 32.45
N GLY A 129 20.16 31.42 33.74
CA GLY A 129 20.90 32.54 34.33
C GLY A 129 22.32 32.70 33.78
N GLY A 130 22.99 31.58 33.46
CA GLY A 130 24.37 31.61 32.96
C GLY A 130 24.53 32.17 31.54
N SER A 131 23.54 31.99 30.66
CA SER A 131 23.59 32.55 29.30
C SER A 131 22.21 32.68 28.67
N ALA A 132 21.92 33.82 28.05
CA ALA A 132 20.70 34.04 27.28
C ALA A 132 20.61 33.08 26.06
N ARG A 133 21.75 32.57 25.55
CA ARG A 133 21.81 31.60 24.46
C ARG A 133 21.21 30.24 24.87
N ASN A 134 21.26 29.88 26.15
CA ASN A 134 20.71 28.63 26.67
C ASN A 134 19.19 28.55 26.50
N LYS A 135 18.49 29.69 26.51
CA LYS A 135 17.06 29.74 26.21
C LYS A 135 16.76 29.38 24.75
N LEU A 136 17.64 29.75 23.82
CA LEU A 136 17.51 29.40 22.39
C LEU A 136 17.79 27.91 22.18
N LEU A 137 18.84 27.39 22.84
CA LEU A 137 19.18 25.97 22.79
C LEU A 137 18.07 25.10 23.39
N TYR A 138 17.42 25.55 24.47
CA TYR A 138 16.24 24.91 25.04
C TYR A 138 15.10 24.75 24.02
N LEU A 139 14.82 25.79 23.21
CA LEU A 139 13.75 25.73 22.22
C LEU A 139 14.03 24.74 21.08
N VAL A 140 15.31 24.48 20.79
CA VAL A 140 15.75 23.63 19.68
C VAL A 140 15.98 22.19 20.09
N TYR A 141 16.72 21.95 21.19
CA TYR A 141 17.11 20.61 21.62
C TYR A 141 16.31 20.10 22.83
N GLY A 142 15.52 20.95 23.49
CA GLY A 142 14.67 20.59 24.62
C GLY A 142 15.34 20.71 26.00
N PRO A 143 14.58 20.47 27.10
CA PRO A 143 15.08 20.58 28.47
C PRO A 143 16.17 19.56 28.81
N ASP A 144 15.92 18.30 28.46
CA ASP A 144 16.74 17.16 28.85
C ASP A 144 18.16 17.22 28.23
N THR A 145 18.28 17.67 26.99
CA THR A 145 19.60 17.87 26.34
C THR A 145 20.38 19.01 26.97
N LEU A 146 19.70 20.10 27.36
CA LEU A 146 20.34 21.25 28.00
C LEU A 146 20.83 20.93 29.42
N LEU A 147 20.08 20.11 30.15
CA LEU A 147 20.42 19.72 31.52
C LEU A 147 21.53 18.66 31.58
N ASN A 148 21.43 17.63 30.74
CA ASN A 148 22.25 16.42 30.87
C ASN A 148 23.51 16.42 29.98
N CYS A 149 23.71 17.41 29.11
CA CYS A 149 24.96 17.49 28.37
C CYS A 149 26.11 18.03 29.24
N GLY A 150 27.01 17.13 29.67
CA GLY A 150 28.16 17.48 30.51
C GLY A 150 29.34 18.12 29.80
N TRP A 151 29.42 17.99 28.46
CA TRP A 151 30.55 18.44 27.64
C TRP A 151 30.17 19.52 26.61
N CYS A 152 28.89 19.88 26.52
CA CYS A 152 28.44 20.97 25.65
C CYS A 152 28.84 22.33 26.23
N GLY A 153 29.45 23.19 25.42
CA GLY A 153 29.90 24.52 25.84
C GLY A 153 31.35 24.56 26.36
N THR A 154 32.20 23.63 25.91
CA THR A 154 33.65 23.76 26.08
C THR A 154 34.19 24.89 25.18
N ALA A 155 35.30 25.52 25.58
CA ALA A 155 35.84 26.81 25.10
C ALA A 155 36.13 26.96 23.58
N ASN A 156 35.73 26.01 22.74
CA ASN A 156 36.01 25.94 21.32
C ASN A 156 34.99 26.71 20.44
N GLY A 157 34.00 27.37 21.05
CA GLY A 157 33.13 28.34 20.36
C GLY A 157 32.05 27.74 19.45
N ASN A 158 31.79 26.43 19.51
CA ASN A 158 30.84 25.74 18.65
C ASN A 158 29.74 24.99 19.43
N ASP A 159 29.16 25.67 20.42
CA ASP A 159 28.18 25.09 21.35
C ASP A 159 27.02 24.38 20.63
N GLN A 160 26.55 24.92 19.49
CA GLN A 160 25.39 24.36 18.78
C GLN A 160 25.66 22.95 18.25
N GLN A 161 26.85 22.69 17.70
CA GLN A 161 27.18 21.36 17.18
C GLN A 161 27.31 20.33 18.30
N ASP A 162 27.86 20.71 19.45
CA ASP A 162 27.96 19.81 20.61
C ASP A 162 26.57 19.39 21.11
N TYR A 163 25.63 20.35 21.24
CA TYR A 163 24.25 20.04 21.62
C TYR A 163 23.54 19.19 20.56
N PHE A 164 23.78 19.45 19.27
CA PHE A 164 23.24 18.62 18.20
C PHE A 164 23.73 17.17 18.30
N LEU A 165 25.05 16.96 18.42
CA LEU A 165 25.67 15.63 18.55
C LEU A 165 25.15 14.88 19.77
N TYR A 166 25.00 15.56 20.91
CA TYR A 166 24.41 14.98 22.11
C TYR A 166 22.92 14.61 21.92
N SER A 167 22.17 15.40 21.15
CA SER A 167 20.75 15.14 20.87
C SER A 167 20.52 14.06 19.80
N LEU A 168 21.53 13.75 18.99
CA LEU A 168 21.42 12.87 17.82
C LEU A 168 20.89 11.47 18.17
N PRO A 169 21.36 10.78 19.23
CA PRO A 169 20.77 9.50 19.64
C PRO A 169 19.26 9.61 19.89
N LYS A 170 18.78 10.68 20.53
CA LYS A 170 17.34 10.91 20.81
C LYS A 170 16.52 11.17 19.55
N ILE A 171 17.16 11.68 18.49
CA ILE A 171 16.56 11.83 17.17
C ILE A 171 16.51 10.47 16.46
N VAL A 172 17.60 9.72 16.46
CA VAL A 172 17.75 8.45 15.71
C VAL A 172 16.97 7.29 16.31
N THR A 173 16.91 7.16 17.64
CA THR A 173 16.21 6.06 18.32
C THR A 173 14.78 5.80 17.81
N PRO A 174 13.88 6.80 17.72
CA PRO A 174 12.53 6.57 17.20
C PRO A 174 12.52 6.14 15.72
N HIS A 175 13.48 6.58 14.90
CA HIS A 175 13.64 6.08 13.53
C HIS A 175 14.04 4.61 13.49
N ILE A 176 14.94 4.17 14.38
CA ILE A 176 15.31 2.74 14.48
C ILE A 176 14.08 1.88 14.81
N PHE A 177 13.25 2.33 15.76
CA PHE A 177 12.00 1.64 16.06
C PHE A 177 11.06 1.61 14.85
N GLN A 178 10.91 2.72 14.12
CA GLN A 178 10.10 2.76 12.91
C GLN A 178 10.64 1.81 11.83
N PHE A 179 11.96 1.74 11.64
CA PHE A 179 12.57 0.78 10.73
C PHE A 179 12.30 -0.67 11.13
N LEU A 180 12.29 -0.96 12.43
CA LEU A 180 11.95 -2.29 12.92
C LEU A 180 10.49 -2.63 12.57
N VAL A 181 9.55 -1.72 12.80
CA VAL A 181 8.14 -1.91 12.44
C VAL A 181 7.98 -2.14 10.93
N LEU A 182 8.53 -1.25 10.10
CA LEU A 182 8.48 -1.36 8.64
C LEU A 182 9.16 -2.65 8.13
N GLY A 183 10.29 -3.01 8.73
CA GLY A 183 11.06 -4.22 8.42
C GLY A 183 10.30 -5.50 8.77
N LEU A 184 9.61 -5.54 9.91
CA LEU A 184 8.77 -6.67 10.31
C LEU A 184 7.53 -6.78 9.41
N ALA A 185 6.87 -5.66 9.11
CA ALA A 185 5.69 -5.62 8.24
C ALA A 185 5.98 -6.00 6.78
N THR A 186 7.22 -5.79 6.31
CA THR A 186 7.68 -6.16 4.96
C THR A 186 8.58 -7.40 4.95
N SER A 187 8.68 -8.12 6.06
CA SER A 187 9.54 -9.29 6.16
C SER A 187 9.01 -10.46 5.32
N SER A 188 9.90 -11.40 5.00
CA SER A 188 9.53 -12.65 4.32
C SER A 188 8.53 -13.50 5.12
N LEU A 189 8.38 -13.25 6.43
CA LEU A 189 7.37 -13.90 7.27
C LEU A 189 5.93 -13.54 6.85
N VAL A 190 5.73 -12.34 6.28
CA VAL A 190 4.41 -11.89 5.79
C VAL A 190 4.07 -12.52 4.44
N GLY A 191 5.08 -12.96 3.68
CA GLY A 191 4.98 -13.56 2.35
C GLY A 191 5.56 -12.67 1.25
N SER A 192 5.44 -13.12 0.00
CA SER A 192 5.91 -12.39 -1.19
C SER A 192 5.29 -11.00 -1.33
N GLU A 193 4.03 -10.84 -0.92
CA GLU A 193 3.29 -9.58 -0.97
C GLU A 193 3.95 -8.47 -0.14
N GLY A 194 4.45 -8.81 1.05
CA GLY A 194 5.15 -7.88 1.94
C GLY A 194 6.59 -7.61 1.48
N SER A 195 7.31 -8.67 1.09
CA SER A 195 8.72 -8.59 0.71
C SER A 195 8.99 -7.66 -0.48
N ARG A 196 8.04 -7.54 -1.42
CA ARG A 196 8.16 -6.63 -2.58
C ARG A 196 8.31 -5.17 -2.18
N PHE A 197 7.65 -4.74 -1.09
CA PHE A 197 7.66 -3.35 -0.67
C PHE A 197 8.79 -3.00 0.28
N ARG A 198 9.63 -3.98 0.66
CA ARG A 198 10.73 -3.78 1.60
C ARG A 198 11.67 -2.66 1.18
N THR A 199 12.11 -2.64 -0.08
CA THR A 199 13.03 -1.61 -0.59
C THR A 199 12.40 -0.21 -0.57
N HIS A 200 11.11 -0.12 -0.89
CA HIS A 200 10.40 1.16 -0.84
C HIS A 200 10.20 1.65 0.61
N ALA A 201 9.86 0.74 1.52
CA ALA A 201 9.71 1.03 2.94
C ALA A 201 11.03 1.47 3.58
N THR A 202 12.16 0.82 3.22
CA THR A 202 13.49 1.21 3.71
C THR A 202 13.91 2.57 3.17
N ILE A 203 13.70 2.85 1.87
CA ILE A 203 13.99 4.17 1.28
C ILE A 203 13.18 5.26 1.98
N MET A 204 11.89 5.03 2.23
CA MET A 204 11.01 5.98 2.94
C MET A 204 11.44 6.23 4.40
N GLY A 205 11.86 5.19 5.12
CA GLY A 205 12.40 5.36 6.47
C GLY A 205 13.74 6.12 6.49
N ILE A 206 14.65 5.80 5.56
CA ILE A 206 15.98 6.43 5.49
C ILE A 206 15.85 7.89 5.09
N SER A 207 14.97 8.21 4.14
CA SER A 207 14.74 9.59 3.73
C SER A 207 14.17 10.42 4.88
N ALA A 208 13.23 9.89 5.67
CA ALA A 208 12.70 10.59 6.85
C ALA A 208 13.79 10.89 7.88
N LEU A 209 14.67 9.91 8.16
CA LEU A 209 15.80 10.09 9.08
C LEU A 209 16.79 11.16 8.57
N ILE A 210 17.16 11.11 7.29
CA ILE A 210 18.10 12.06 6.68
C ILE A 210 17.51 13.47 6.71
N VAL A 211 16.25 13.64 6.30
CA VAL A 211 15.58 14.95 6.25
C VAL A 211 15.51 15.57 7.64
N GLU A 212 15.14 14.80 8.66
CA GLU A 212 15.06 15.30 10.03
C GLU A 212 16.44 15.68 10.58
N THR A 213 17.44 14.80 10.39
CA THR A 213 18.81 15.04 10.86
C THR A 213 19.42 16.25 10.17
N TRP A 214 19.21 16.38 8.85
CA TRP A 214 19.67 17.53 8.06
C TRP A 214 19.01 18.83 8.50
N PHE A 215 17.69 18.81 8.75
CA PHE A 215 16.97 19.97 9.25
C PHE A 215 17.51 20.42 10.61
N MET A 216 17.72 19.48 11.55
CA MET A 216 18.26 19.81 12.87
C MET A 216 19.73 20.26 12.84
N ALA A 217 20.53 19.74 11.92
CA ALA A 217 21.93 20.12 11.75
C ALA A 217 22.09 21.53 11.17
N THR A 218 21.18 21.94 10.28
CA THR A 218 21.26 23.23 9.55
C THR A 218 20.41 24.34 10.17
N TYR A 219 19.62 24.05 11.20
CA TYR A 219 18.73 25.02 11.82
C TYR A 219 19.52 26.16 12.50
N ASP A 220 19.19 27.41 12.16
CA ASP A 220 19.77 28.58 12.81
C ASP A 220 19.01 28.92 14.11
N ILE A 221 19.65 28.69 15.24
CA ILE A 221 19.09 28.97 16.57
C ILE A 221 18.86 30.46 16.83
N THR A 222 19.47 31.35 16.03
CA THR A 222 19.32 32.79 16.19
C THR A 222 17.99 33.32 15.65
N THR A 223 17.26 32.52 14.87
CA THR A 223 15.92 32.85 14.34
C THR A 223 14.98 33.32 15.45
N ASN A 224 14.97 32.63 16.59
CA ASN A 224 14.13 32.95 17.73
C ASN A 224 14.51 34.27 18.45
N LYS A 225 15.66 34.88 18.17
CA LYS A 225 16.02 36.20 18.74
C LYS A 225 15.14 37.33 18.19
N ARG A 226 14.57 37.13 16.99
CA ARG A 226 13.73 38.10 16.28
C ARG A 226 12.26 38.04 16.68
N ALA A 227 11.83 36.97 17.32
CA ALA A 227 10.48 36.86 17.88
C ALA A 227 10.23 38.06 18.82
N LYS A 228 9.00 38.60 18.77
CA LYS A 228 8.52 39.67 19.67
C LYS A 228 7.35 39.18 20.51
N PHE A 229 6.51 38.33 19.95
CA PHE A 229 5.39 37.70 20.64
C PHE A 229 5.68 36.23 20.92
N VAL A 230 4.96 35.65 21.88
CA VAL A 230 5.05 34.21 22.22
C VAL A 230 4.67 33.34 21.02
N GLN A 231 3.71 33.81 20.22
CA GLN A 231 3.21 33.13 19.02
C GLN A 231 4.27 33.04 17.92
N ASP A 232 5.23 33.98 17.89
CA ASP A 232 6.32 34.00 16.92
C ASP A 232 7.50 33.11 17.34
N ILE A 233 7.45 32.52 18.54
CA ILE A 233 8.52 31.66 19.06
C ILE A 233 8.42 30.30 18.38
N ASP A 234 9.45 29.96 17.61
CA ASP A 234 9.57 28.66 16.97
C ASP A 234 10.06 27.62 17.98
N SER A 235 9.12 26.83 18.48
CA SER A 235 9.36 25.73 19.43
C SER A 235 9.78 24.46 18.68
N VAL A 236 10.95 24.49 18.07
CA VAL A 236 11.47 23.48 17.14
C VAL A 236 11.45 22.08 17.73
N TYR A 237 11.93 21.90 18.97
CA TYR A 237 11.99 20.59 19.62
C TYR A 237 10.62 19.88 19.63
N TRP A 238 9.57 20.61 20.02
CA TRP A 238 8.20 20.09 20.07
C TRP A 238 7.60 19.91 18.68
N ARG A 239 7.85 20.86 17.77
CA ARG A 239 7.35 20.79 16.39
C ARG A 239 7.93 19.60 15.64
N VAL A 240 9.24 19.40 15.68
CA VAL A 240 9.92 18.28 15.02
C VAL A 240 9.47 16.96 15.63
N ARG A 241 9.35 16.88 16.96
CA ARG A 241 8.81 15.69 17.64
C ARG A 241 7.40 15.35 17.15
N PHE A 242 6.49 16.33 17.09
CA PHE A 242 5.14 16.15 16.59
C PHE A 242 5.14 15.66 15.14
N LEU A 243 5.87 16.37 14.26
CA LEU A 243 5.98 16.02 12.85
C LEU A 243 6.56 14.62 12.64
N ARG A 244 7.57 14.22 13.42
CA ARG A 244 8.18 12.88 13.36
C ARG A 244 7.14 11.78 13.53
N TYR A 245 6.36 11.83 14.60
CA TYR A 245 5.35 10.81 14.87
C TYR A 245 4.19 10.85 13.87
N ILE A 246 3.81 12.02 13.37
CA ILE A 246 2.80 12.13 12.29
C ILE A 246 3.33 11.52 10.98
N VAL A 247 4.59 11.78 10.62
CA VAL A 247 5.22 11.20 9.43
C VAL A 247 5.27 9.68 9.55
N PHE A 248 5.63 9.13 10.72
CA PHE A 248 5.61 7.68 10.94
C PHE A 248 4.21 7.09 10.78
N ALA A 249 3.20 7.71 11.40
CA ALA A 249 1.80 7.30 11.24
C ALA A 249 1.34 7.33 9.78
N LEU A 250 1.72 8.36 9.02
CA LEU A 250 1.39 8.46 7.59
C LEU A 250 2.10 7.38 6.76
N GLN A 251 3.36 7.07 7.07
CA GLN A 251 4.10 5.99 6.42
C GLN A 251 3.45 4.63 6.70
N ASP A 252 3.06 4.36 7.94
CA ASP A 252 2.41 3.10 8.34
C ASP A 252 1.03 2.96 7.68
N ILE A 253 0.23 4.03 7.65
CA ILE A 253 -1.07 4.05 6.95
C ILE A 253 -0.88 3.80 5.46
N ALA A 254 0.07 4.48 4.82
CA ALA A 254 0.33 4.32 3.39
C ALA A 254 0.76 2.89 3.06
N LEU A 255 1.67 2.31 3.85
CA LEU A 255 2.11 0.93 3.67
C LEU A 255 0.99 -0.07 3.93
N ALA A 256 0.18 0.14 4.97
CA ALA A 256 -0.97 -0.72 5.28
C ALA A 256 -2.00 -0.70 4.13
N LEU A 257 -2.30 0.47 3.58
CA LEU A 257 -3.21 0.61 2.43
C LEU A 257 -2.66 -0.10 1.19
N VAL A 258 -1.37 0.06 0.89
CA VAL A 258 -0.72 -0.60 -0.25
C VAL A 258 -0.74 -2.13 -0.06
N LEU A 259 -0.36 -2.63 1.12
CA LEU A 259 -0.37 -4.06 1.44
C LEU A 259 -1.77 -4.65 1.38
N TRP A 260 -2.77 -3.95 1.91
CA TRP A 260 -4.16 -4.40 1.84
C TRP A 260 -4.67 -4.44 0.39
N ALA A 261 -4.44 -3.37 -0.38
CA ALA A 261 -4.93 -3.27 -1.75
C ALA A 261 -4.26 -4.29 -2.68
N THR A 262 -2.97 -4.55 -2.48
CA THR A 262 -2.21 -5.52 -3.28
C THR A 262 -2.53 -6.95 -2.90
N SER A 263 -2.56 -7.26 -1.59
CA SER A 263 -2.87 -8.62 -1.12
C SER A 263 -4.30 -9.06 -1.42
N THR A 264 -5.25 -8.15 -1.62
CA THR A 264 -6.65 -8.48 -1.99
C THR A 264 -6.90 -8.47 -3.51
N ASN A 265 -5.84 -8.31 -4.33
CA ASN A 265 -5.91 -8.15 -5.80
C ASN A 265 -6.73 -6.93 -6.25
N ARG A 266 -6.94 -5.93 -5.38
CA ARG A 266 -7.69 -4.71 -5.71
C ARG A 266 -6.84 -3.68 -6.44
N TRP A 267 -5.52 -3.74 -6.25
CA TRP A 267 -4.56 -2.83 -6.88
C TRP A 267 -3.23 -3.54 -7.14
N LEU A 268 -2.64 -3.38 -8.34
CA LEU A 268 -1.40 -4.06 -8.75
C LEU A 268 -1.49 -5.60 -8.59
N ALA A 269 -2.62 -6.19 -9.01
CA ALA A 269 -2.76 -7.64 -9.05
C ALA A 269 -1.71 -8.20 -10.01
N MET A 270 -0.85 -9.08 -9.50
CA MET A 270 0.13 -9.78 -10.33
C MET A 270 -0.56 -11.04 -10.85
N PRO A 271 -0.82 -11.14 -12.16
CA PRO A 271 -1.30 -12.40 -12.71
C PRO A 271 -0.22 -13.46 -12.49
N VAL A 272 -0.64 -14.70 -12.21
CA VAL A 272 0.23 -15.88 -12.25
C VAL A 272 1.07 -15.84 -13.52
N ASN A 273 2.37 -16.12 -13.41
CA ASN A 273 3.33 -16.02 -14.52
C ASN A 273 2.79 -16.82 -15.73
N ILE A 274 2.97 -16.32 -16.96
CA ILE A 274 2.46 -16.97 -18.18
C ILE A 274 2.98 -18.40 -18.27
N ALA A 275 4.25 -18.62 -17.92
CA ALA A 275 4.84 -19.96 -17.86
C ALA A 275 4.10 -20.90 -16.89
N GLU A 276 3.80 -20.41 -15.69
CA GLU A 276 3.10 -21.17 -14.64
C GLU A 276 1.61 -21.39 -14.98
N ARG A 277 0.98 -20.43 -15.68
CA ARG A 277 -0.38 -20.60 -16.24
C ARG A 277 -0.40 -21.67 -17.33
N ILE A 278 0.58 -21.66 -18.23
CA ILE A 278 0.70 -22.66 -19.30
C ILE A 278 0.94 -24.03 -18.67
N GLU A 279 1.85 -24.14 -17.70
CA GLU A 279 2.12 -25.39 -16.98
C GLU A 279 0.86 -25.93 -16.29
N MET A 280 0.11 -25.10 -15.56
CA MET A 280 -1.16 -25.52 -14.96
C MET A 280 -2.16 -26.01 -15.99
N SER A 281 -2.35 -25.26 -17.09
CA SER A 281 -3.27 -25.68 -18.17
C SER A 281 -2.82 -26.95 -18.86
N SER A 282 -1.51 -27.12 -19.07
CA SER A 282 -0.89 -28.32 -19.66
C SER A 282 -1.13 -29.52 -18.75
N ARG A 283 -0.89 -29.37 -17.45
CA ARG A 283 -1.10 -30.43 -16.46
C ARG A 283 -2.57 -30.83 -16.38
N GLN A 284 -3.49 -29.87 -16.41
CA GLN A 284 -4.92 -30.14 -16.43
C GLN A 284 -5.34 -30.84 -17.74
N ALA A 285 -4.77 -30.45 -18.89
CA ALA A 285 -5.00 -31.10 -20.16
C ALA A 285 -4.44 -32.53 -20.23
N GLU A 286 -3.26 -32.77 -19.64
CA GLU A 286 -2.69 -34.11 -19.51
C GLU A 286 -3.54 -35.00 -18.62
N GLU A 287 -4.06 -34.48 -17.51
CA GLU A 287 -4.94 -35.22 -16.61
C GLU A 287 -6.25 -35.61 -17.32
N THR A 288 -6.89 -34.68 -18.04
CA THR A 288 -8.11 -34.98 -18.80
C THR A 288 -7.85 -35.96 -19.94
N LEU A 289 -6.72 -35.82 -20.64
CA LEU A 289 -6.31 -36.73 -21.71
C LEU A 289 -6.04 -38.15 -21.18
N ASN A 290 -5.41 -38.29 -20.02
CA ASN A 290 -5.20 -39.59 -19.37
C ASN A 290 -6.52 -40.22 -18.93
N LYS A 291 -7.46 -39.43 -18.41
CA LYS A 291 -8.83 -39.92 -18.11
C LYS A 291 -9.55 -40.38 -19.36
N LEU A 292 -9.48 -39.62 -20.47
CA LEU A 292 -10.06 -40.01 -21.76
C LEU A 292 -9.44 -41.28 -22.33
N ARG A 293 -8.12 -41.44 -22.25
CA ARG A 293 -7.43 -42.69 -22.62
C ARG A 293 -7.90 -43.86 -21.77
N GLY A 294 -8.01 -43.67 -20.47
CA GLY A 294 -8.56 -44.68 -19.55
C GLY A 294 -10.00 -45.08 -19.91
N LEU A 295 -10.87 -44.09 -20.17
CA LEU A 295 -12.24 -44.33 -20.64
C LEU A 295 -12.27 -45.05 -22.00
N GLY A 296 -11.39 -44.68 -22.92
CA GLY A 296 -11.26 -45.35 -24.21
C GLY A 296 -10.86 -46.82 -24.08
N LEU A 297 -9.88 -47.11 -23.21
CA LEU A 297 -9.47 -48.48 -22.89
C LEU A 297 -10.62 -49.26 -22.25
N LEU A 298 -11.30 -48.69 -21.25
CA LEU A 298 -12.47 -49.32 -20.62
C LEU A 298 -13.58 -49.61 -21.64
N THR A 299 -13.90 -48.65 -22.49
CA THR A 299 -14.93 -48.81 -23.54
C THR A 299 -14.54 -49.90 -24.53
N ASN A 300 -13.26 -49.97 -24.91
CA ASN A 300 -12.74 -51.01 -25.79
C ASN A 300 -12.78 -52.40 -25.13
N SER A 301 -12.36 -52.50 -23.86
CA SER A 301 -12.45 -53.71 -23.05
C SER A 301 -13.88 -54.20 -22.91
N VAL A 302 -14.83 -53.31 -22.60
CA VAL A 302 -16.26 -53.64 -22.51
C VAL A 302 -16.82 -54.10 -23.86
N ASN A 303 -16.40 -53.49 -24.98
CA ASN A 303 -16.84 -53.92 -26.30
C ASN A 303 -16.28 -55.29 -26.72
N ARG A 304 -15.06 -55.61 -26.29
CA ARG A 304 -14.39 -56.87 -26.61
C ARG A 304 -14.90 -58.05 -25.79
N ASP A 305 -15.30 -57.84 -24.55
CA ASP A 305 -15.83 -58.88 -23.67
C ASP A 305 -17.37 -58.99 -23.83
N SER A 306 -17.86 -60.18 -24.20
CA SER A 306 -19.29 -60.42 -24.40
C SER A 306 -20.13 -60.31 -23.11
N ALA A 307 -19.56 -60.67 -21.95
CA ALA A 307 -20.27 -60.57 -20.68
C ALA A 307 -20.42 -59.11 -20.25
N LEU A 308 -19.36 -58.30 -20.33
CA LEU A 308 -19.41 -56.87 -20.01
C LEU A 308 -20.28 -56.09 -20.98
N ARG A 309 -20.25 -56.44 -22.27
CA ARG A 309 -21.14 -55.85 -23.28
C ARG A 309 -22.61 -56.14 -22.97
N GLY A 310 -22.94 -57.37 -22.57
CA GLY A 310 -24.29 -57.75 -22.15
C GLY A 310 -24.77 -56.94 -20.94
N VAL A 311 -23.93 -56.75 -19.92
CA VAL A 311 -24.26 -55.91 -18.75
C VAL A 311 -24.49 -54.46 -19.15
N ARG A 312 -23.66 -53.90 -20.05
CA ARG A 312 -23.84 -52.54 -20.56
C ARG A 312 -25.15 -52.38 -21.34
N GLU A 313 -25.45 -53.32 -22.24
CA GLU A 313 -26.69 -53.31 -23.02
C GLU A 313 -27.92 -53.45 -22.11
N GLU A 314 -27.86 -54.33 -21.10
CA GLU A 314 -28.92 -54.45 -20.10
C GLU A 314 -29.11 -53.15 -19.33
N TYR A 315 -28.03 -52.56 -18.81
CA TYR A 315 -28.10 -51.27 -18.11
C TYR A 315 -28.79 -50.20 -18.95
N TRP A 316 -28.38 -50.02 -20.22
CA TRP A 316 -28.99 -49.00 -21.08
C TRP A 316 -30.43 -49.34 -21.47
N ARG A 317 -30.78 -50.63 -21.57
CA ARG A 317 -32.16 -51.05 -21.79
C ARG A 317 -33.02 -50.75 -20.57
N THR A 318 -32.56 -51.07 -19.36
CA THR A 318 -33.25 -50.76 -18.11
C THR A 318 -33.40 -49.25 -17.92
N GLU A 319 -32.32 -48.49 -18.12
CA GLU A 319 -32.36 -47.02 -18.02
C GLU A 319 -33.34 -46.42 -19.03
N GLY A 320 -33.34 -46.91 -20.27
CA GLY A 320 -34.29 -46.49 -21.29
C GLY A 320 -35.75 -46.79 -20.91
N GLN A 321 -36.00 -47.94 -20.30
CA GLN A 321 -37.32 -48.30 -19.77
C GLN A 321 -37.73 -47.41 -18.60
N VAL A 322 -36.86 -47.24 -17.60
CA VAL A 322 -37.11 -46.35 -16.45
C VAL A 322 -37.36 -44.92 -16.90
N MET A 323 -36.59 -44.42 -17.86
CA MET A 323 -36.78 -43.09 -18.43
C MET A 323 -38.11 -42.99 -19.18
N ALA A 324 -38.47 -43.99 -19.98
CA ALA A 324 -39.76 -44.03 -20.69
C ALA A 324 -40.94 -44.02 -19.70
N ASP A 325 -40.87 -44.85 -18.65
CA ASP A 325 -41.88 -44.92 -17.60
C ASP A 325 -41.97 -43.59 -16.83
N THR A 326 -40.82 -42.98 -16.51
CA THR A 326 -40.76 -41.68 -15.81
C THR A 326 -41.32 -40.55 -16.67
N VAL A 327 -41.09 -40.56 -17.99
CA VAL A 327 -41.65 -39.56 -18.92
C VAL A 327 -43.17 -39.72 -19.08
N GLN A 328 -43.68 -40.95 -18.96
CA GLN A 328 -45.11 -41.27 -19.02
C GLN A 328 -45.87 -40.95 -17.72
N ASP A 329 -45.18 -40.69 -16.60
CA ASP A 329 -45.80 -40.21 -15.37
C ASP A 329 -46.47 -38.85 -15.61
N GLU A 330 -47.78 -38.78 -15.36
CA GLU A 330 -48.64 -37.63 -15.63
C GLU A 330 -48.08 -36.33 -15.03
N ALA A 331 -47.48 -36.40 -13.84
CA ALA A 331 -46.87 -35.24 -13.19
C ALA A 331 -45.62 -34.73 -13.94
N VAL A 332 -44.84 -35.62 -14.53
CA VAL A 332 -43.62 -35.28 -15.31
C VAL A 332 -44.00 -34.83 -16.71
N THR A 333 -44.97 -35.49 -17.36
CA THR A 333 -45.43 -35.11 -18.69
C THR A 333 -46.09 -33.73 -18.68
N GLU A 334 -46.85 -33.38 -17.63
CA GLU A 334 -47.42 -32.04 -17.46
C GLU A 334 -46.32 -30.97 -17.35
N GLN A 335 -45.25 -31.25 -16.59
CA GLN A 335 -44.11 -30.33 -16.47
C GLN A 335 -43.32 -30.21 -17.78
N ILE A 336 -43.07 -31.31 -18.48
CA ILE A 336 -42.42 -31.30 -19.80
C ILE A 336 -43.26 -30.48 -20.78
N ASN A 337 -44.56 -30.72 -20.87
CA ASN A 337 -45.47 -29.96 -21.74
C ASN A 337 -45.53 -28.48 -21.37
N LYS A 338 -45.47 -28.14 -20.07
CA LYS A 338 -45.43 -26.75 -19.59
C LYS A 338 -44.12 -26.03 -19.94
N VAL A 339 -43.00 -26.76 -20.02
CA VAL A 339 -41.71 -26.20 -20.44
C VAL A 339 -41.63 -26.10 -21.97
N VAL A 340 -42.04 -27.15 -22.67
CA VAL A 340 -42.06 -27.23 -24.14
C VAL A 340 -42.99 -26.19 -24.75
N SER A 341 -44.19 -25.98 -24.19
CA SER A 341 -45.12 -24.94 -24.65
C SER A 341 -44.61 -23.51 -24.44
N LYS A 342 -43.63 -23.32 -23.57
CA LYS A 342 -42.96 -22.03 -23.32
C LYS A 342 -41.62 -21.90 -24.05
N MET A 343 -41.17 -22.94 -24.73
CA MET A 343 -39.90 -22.95 -25.43
C MET A 343 -40.10 -22.40 -26.84
N ASP A 344 -39.37 -21.34 -27.18
CA ASP A 344 -39.34 -20.81 -28.53
C ASP A 344 -38.35 -21.63 -29.38
N PHE A 345 -38.89 -22.55 -30.18
CA PHE A 345 -38.11 -23.43 -31.06
C PHE A 345 -37.30 -22.65 -32.11
N SER A 346 -37.78 -21.50 -32.55
CA SER A 346 -37.08 -20.67 -33.54
C SER A 346 -35.85 -19.98 -32.95
N SER A 347 -35.97 -19.50 -31.70
CA SER A 347 -34.84 -18.99 -30.92
C SER A 347 -33.82 -20.09 -30.62
N LEU A 348 -34.28 -21.31 -30.33
CA LEU A 348 -33.41 -22.45 -30.03
C LEU A 348 -32.62 -22.90 -31.26
N GLU A 349 -33.26 -23.01 -32.43
CA GLU A 349 -32.60 -23.37 -33.69
C GLU A 349 -31.51 -22.34 -34.05
N GLY A 350 -31.79 -21.05 -33.89
CA GLY A 350 -30.80 -19.99 -34.08
C GLY A 350 -29.59 -20.12 -33.15
N ARG A 351 -29.82 -20.45 -31.86
CA ARG A 351 -28.75 -20.67 -30.88
C ARG A 351 -27.93 -21.93 -31.17
N VAL A 352 -28.55 -22.99 -31.65
CA VAL A 352 -27.85 -24.22 -32.04
C VAL A 352 -26.99 -23.98 -33.27
N SER A 353 -27.50 -23.25 -34.28
CA SER A 353 -26.71 -22.83 -35.44
C SER A 353 -25.54 -21.96 -35.01
N GLU A 354 -25.75 -20.99 -34.11
CA GLU A 354 -24.68 -20.12 -33.61
C GLU A 354 -23.57 -20.91 -32.87
N VAL A 355 -23.95 -21.90 -32.05
CA VAL A 355 -23.00 -22.77 -31.35
C VAL A 355 -22.26 -23.69 -32.32
N ALA A 356 -22.96 -24.29 -33.29
CA ALA A 356 -22.36 -25.14 -34.31
C ALA A 356 -21.37 -24.34 -35.18
N ASP A 357 -21.76 -23.15 -35.63
CA ASP A 357 -20.92 -22.22 -36.38
C ASP A 357 -19.72 -21.74 -35.53
N GLY A 358 -19.91 -21.54 -34.22
CA GLY A 358 -18.83 -21.20 -33.29
C GLY A 358 -17.81 -22.32 -33.13
N ILE A 359 -18.27 -23.58 -33.02
CA ILE A 359 -17.39 -24.76 -32.93
C ILE A 359 -16.62 -24.94 -34.24
N LEU A 360 -17.30 -24.87 -35.39
CA LEU A 360 -16.69 -24.98 -36.71
C LEU A 360 -15.65 -23.88 -36.94
N ARG A 361 -15.96 -22.62 -36.60
CA ARG A 361 -14.98 -21.52 -36.65
C ARG A 361 -13.78 -21.73 -35.73
N SER A 362 -13.97 -22.34 -34.55
CA SER A 362 -12.84 -22.66 -33.67
C SER A 362 -11.94 -23.75 -34.28
N ILE A 363 -12.54 -24.75 -34.93
CA ILE A 363 -11.83 -25.84 -35.60
C ILE A 363 -11.07 -25.30 -36.81
N ASP A 364 -11.70 -24.47 -37.64
CA ASP A 364 -11.07 -23.82 -38.78
C ASP A 364 -9.96 -22.85 -38.37
N GLY A 365 -10.15 -22.12 -37.26
CA GLY A 365 -9.12 -21.27 -36.65
C GLY A 365 -7.90 -22.06 -36.17
N MET A 366 -8.10 -23.23 -35.55
CA MET A 366 -7.01 -24.13 -35.18
C MET A 366 -6.30 -24.72 -36.42
N ARG A 367 -7.04 -25.00 -37.49
CA ARG A 367 -6.50 -25.53 -38.76
C ARG A 367 -5.66 -24.49 -39.50
N GLN A 368 -6.11 -23.23 -39.52
CA GLN A 368 -5.36 -22.11 -40.11
C GLN A 368 -4.12 -21.75 -39.28
N ALA A 369 -4.17 -21.80 -37.95
CA ALA A 369 -3.00 -21.62 -37.09
C ALA A 369 -1.95 -22.73 -37.31
N GLY A 370 -2.38 -23.98 -37.53
CA GLY A 370 -1.49 -25.08 -37.92
C GLY A 370 -0.89 -24.95 -39.31
N SER A 371 -1.64 -24.40 -40.28
CA SER A 371 -1.15 -24.15 -41.65
C SER A 371 -0.17 -22.97 -41.73
N ALA A 372 -0.43 -21.88 -41.00
CA ALA A 372 0.46 -20.72 -40.93
C ALA A 372 1.81 -21.05 -40.24
N GLY A 373 1.82 -22.00 -39.29
CA GLY A 373 3.05 -22.53 -38.71
C GLY A 373 3.91 -23.32 -39.71
N HIS A 374 3.29 -24.01 -40.67
CA HIS A 374 4.00 -24.80 -41.68
C HIS A 374 4.59 -23.94 -42.81
N ILE A 375 3.96 -22.81 -43.18
CA ILE A 375 4.46 -21.89 -44.21
C ILE A 375 5.68 -21.09 -43.73
N ASN A 376 5.76 -20.77 -42.43
CA ASN A 376 6.93 -20.08 -41.87
C ASN A 376 8.16 -20.98 -41.66
N GLN A 377 7.99 -22.31 -41.60
CA GLN A 377 9.12 -23.25 -41.51
C GLN A 377 9.73 -23.57 -42.87
N ALA A 378 8.93 -23.56 -43.95
CA ALA A 378 9.42 -23.76 -45.31
C ALA A 378 10.15 -22.53 -45.90
N SER A 379 9.85 -21.32 -45.41
CA SER A 379 10.55 -20.08 -45.81
C SER A 379 11.87 -19.85 -45.07
N ALA A 380 12.05 -20.44 -43.88
CA ALA A 380 13.32 -20.39 -43.16
C ALA A 380 14.38 -21.35 -43.73
N SER A 381 13.97 -22.46 -44.34
CA SER A 381 14.89 -23.43 -44.97
C SER A 381 15.35 -23.07 -46.39
N ALA A 382 14.86 -21.97 -46.98
CA ALA A 382 15.21 -21.53 -48.33
C ALA A 382 16.20 -20.34 -48.36
N VAL A 383 16.72 -19.92 -47.20
CA VAL A 383 17.71 -18.83 -47.09
C VAL A 383 19.12 -19.37 -46.73
N GLU A 384 19.26 -20.70 -46.57
CA GLU A 384 20.53 -21.34 -46.15
C GLU A 384 21.07 -22.40 -47.14
N SER A 385 20.84 -22.20 -48.44
CA SER A 385 21.50 -22.98 -49.51
C SER A 385 22.15 -22.10 -50.56
#